data_AF-A0A5N4A8D7-F1
#
_entry.id   AF-A0A5N4A8D7-F1
#
_cell.length_a   1.000
_cell.length_b   1.000
_cell.length_c   1.000
_cell.angle_alpha   90.00
_cell.angle_beta   90.00
_cell.angle_gamma   90.00
#
_symmetry.space_group_name_H-M   'P 1'
#
loop_
_entity.id
_entity.type
_entity.pdbx_description
1 polymer ?
#
loop_
_entity_poly.entity_id
_entity_poly.type
_entity_poly.pdbx_seq_one_letter_code
_entity_poly.pdbx_strand_id
1 'polypeptide(L)'
;MKIALIILLCFYATTSLQDSVREATVKANSKACSKELMVDTSLAKRALKSGNAGNDTTVKCFFKCVLEKDGTMTTTGELNLMPFRDRLVKATEMMDACSALKAETPCDLAFNAMTCIRNAFMSLE
;
A
#
# COMPACT_ATOMS: atom_id res chain seq x y z
N MET A 1 18.75 22.21 21.34
CA MET A 1 18.94 20.81 20.87
C MET A 1 17.89 19.81 21.36
N LYS A 2 17.46 19.82 22.64
CA LYS A 2 16.44 18.85 23.13
C LYS A 2 15.07 18.98 22.45
N ILE A 3 14.62 20.20 22.16
CA ILE A 3 13.33 20.47 21.49
C ILE A 3 13.34 19.94 20.05
N ALA A 4 14.46 20.09 19.33
CA ALA A 4 14.61 19.57 17.97
C ALA A 4 14.58 18.04 17.91
N LEU A 5 15.14 17.35 18.91
CA LEU A 5 15.09 15.88 19.03
C LEU A 5 13.67 15.36 19.30
N ILE A 6 12.88 16.10 20.09
CA ILE A 6 11.48 15.74 20.40
C ILE A 6 10.59 15.89 19.16
N ILE A 7 10.78 16.95 18.38
CA ILE A 7 10.00 17.19 17.14
C ILE A 7 10.32 16.12 16.08
N LEU A 8 11.58 15.71 15.95
CA LEU A 8 11.99 14.62 15.04
C LEU A 8 11.36 13.28 15.43
N LEU A 9 11.34 12.93 16.72
CA LEU A 9 10.69 11.71 17.22
C LEU A 9 9.18 11.70 16.98
N CYS A 10 8.50 12.85 17.09
CA CYS A 10 7.08 12.96 16.77
C CYS A 10 6.80 12.77 15.27
N PHE A 11 7.67 13.24 14.39
CA PHE A 11 7.53 13.05 12.93
C PHE A 11 7.70 11.60 12.47
N TYR A 12 8.59 10.81 13.12
CA TYR A 12 8.71 9.37 12.82
C TYR A 12 7.51 8.57 13.32
N ALA A 13 6.89 8.96 14.43
CA ALA A 13 5.70 8.27 14.95
C ALA A 13 4.45 8.48 14.09
N THR A 14 4.36 9.59 13.34
CA THR A 14 3.18 9.90 12.52
C THR A 14 3.03 9.00 11.30
N THR A 15 4.13 8.51 10.70
CA THR A 15 4.04 7.70 9.47
C THR A 15 3.46 6.32 9.74
N SER A 16 3.94 5.61 10.78
CA SER A 16 3.41 4.29 11.15
C SER A 16 1.96 4.32 11.63
N LEU A 17 1.54 5.44 12.25
CA LEU A 17 0.16 5.63 12.65
C LEU A 17 -0.75 5.87 11.44
N GLN A 18 -0.28 6.61 10.44
CA GLN A 18 -1.04 6.92 9.24
C GLN A 18 -1.27 5.68 8.35
N ASP A 19 -0.27 4.81 8.22
CA ASP A 19 -0.38 3.58 7.44
C ASP A 19 -1.34 2.56 8.09
N SER A 20 -1.27 2.37 9.41
CA SER A 20 -2.21 1.50 10.15
C SER A 20 -3.67 2.00 10.11
N VAL A 21 -3.88 3.33 10.15
CA VAL A 21 -5.20 3.95 9.95
C VAL A 21 -5.69 3.74 8.52
N ARG A 22 -4.81 3.83 7.52
CA ARG A 22 -5.16 3.59 6.11
C ARG A 22 -5.58 2.14 5.89
N GLU A 23 -4.83 1.17 6.40
CA GLU A 23 -5.17 -0.26 6.28
C GLU A 23 -6.54 -0.55 6.92
N ALA A 24 -6.77 -0.03 8.13
CA ALA A 24 -8.05 -0.16 8.81
C ALA A 24 -9.20 0.47 8.01
N THR A 25 -8.95 1.62 7.38
CA THR A 25 -9.93 2.32 6.52
C THR A 25 -10.25 1.52 5.27
N VAL A 26 -9.24 1.00 4.56
CA VAL A 26 -9.43 0.14 3.38
C VAL A 26 -10.21 -1.12 3.75
N LYS A 27 -9.89 -1.74 4.89
CA LYS A 27 -10.62 -2.91 5.41
C LYS A 27 -12.08 -2.58 5.74
N ALA A 28 -12.33 -1.45 6.37
CA ALA A 28 -13.68 -0.99 6.69
C ALA A 28 -14.49 -0.70 5.42
N ASN A 29 -13.91 0.01 4.45
CA ASN A 29 -14.53 0.32 3.15
C ASN A 29 -14.83 -0.96 2.35
N SER A 30 -13.88 -1.90 2.31
CA SER A 30 -14.06 -3.22 1.71
C SER A 30 -15.23 -3.99 2.34
N LYS A 31 -15.33 -4.01 3.67
CA LYS A 31 -16.46 -4.64 4.37
C LYS A 31 -17.79 -3.96 4.06
N ALA A 32 -17.82 -2.62 4.01
CA ALA A 32 -19.01 -1.86 3.67
C ALA A 32 -19.47 -2.17 2.24
N CYS A 33 -18.57 -2.10 1.25
CA CYS A 33 -18.87 -2.39 -0.15
C CYS A 33 -19.31 -3.83 -0.39
N SER A 34 -18.68 -4.79 0.30
CA SER A 34 -19.09 -6.20 0.26
C SER A 34 -20.53 -6.38 0.73
N LYS A 35 -20.92 -5.68 1.80
CA LYS A 35 -22.30 -5.68 2.32
C LYS A 35 -23.28 -4.98 1.38
N GLU A 36 -22.92 -3.80 0.86
CA GLU A 36 -23.76 -3.00 -0.05
C GLU A 36 -24.07 -3.75 -1.35
N LEU A 37 -23.09 -4.45 -1.91
CA LEU A 37 -23.19 -5.12 -3.21
C LEU A 37 -23.40 -6.64 -3.11
N MET A 38 -23.49 -7.18 -1.90
CA MET A 38 -23.60 -8.62 -1.63
C MET A 38 -22.48 -9.45 -2.30
N VAL A 39 -21.26 -8.93 -2.31
CA VAL A 39 -20.09 -9.59 -2.91
C VAL A 39 -19.32 -10.36 -1.86
N ASP A 40 -19.02 -11.63 -2.14
CA ASP A 40 -18.02 -12.37 -1.38
C ASP A 40 -16.62 -11.81 -1.65
N THR A 41 -16.00 -11.25 -0.62
CA THR A 41 -14.63 -10.71 -0.67
C THR A 41 -13.59 -11.73 -1.17
N SER A 42 -13.86 -13.04 -1.07
CA SER A 42 -12.99 -14.08 -1.62
C SER A 42 -12.94 -14.05 -3.15
N LEU A 43 -14.06 -13.71 -3.82
CA LEU A 43 -14.13 -13.51 -5.27
C LEU A 43 -13.33 -12.28 -5.68
N ALA A 44 -13.52 -11.16 -4.97
CA ALA A 44 -12.75 -9.94 -5.21
C ALA A 44 -11.25 -10.18 -5.01
N LYS A 45 -10.83 -10.90 -3.96
CA LYS A 45 -9.43 -11.25 -3.73
C LYS A 45 -8.86 -12.12 -4.86
N ARG A 46 -9.61 -13.10 -5.36
CA ARG A 46 -9.20 -13.92 -6.51
C ARG A 46 -9.07 -13.08 -7.77
N ALA A 47 -10.05 -12.23 -8.06
CA ALA A 47 -10.04 -11.34 -9.22
C ALA A 47 -8.87 -10.35 -9.21
N LEU A 48 -8.55 -9.78 -8.04
CA LEU A 48 -7.40 -8.90 -7.88
C LEU A 48 -6.09 -9.66 -8.13
N LYS A 49 -5.96 -10.87 -7.57
CA LYS A 49 -4.76 -11.70 -7.73
C LYS A 49 -4.55 -12.18 -9.17
N SER A 50 -5.63 -12.52 -9.88
CA SER A 50 -5.56 -12.99 -11.27
C SER A 50 -5.53 -11.85 -12.30
N GLY A 51 -5.88 -10.62 -11.89
CA GLY A 51 -6.13 -9.51 -12.82
C GLY A 51 -7.40 -9.69 -13.67
N ASN A 52 -8.26 -10.65 -13.32
CA ASN A 52 -9.44 -11.00 -14.12
C ASN A 52 -10.68 -11.21 -13.24
N ALA A 53 -11.63 -10.28 -13.34
CA ALA A 53 -12.97 -10.38 -12.73
C ALA A 53 -13.99 -11.10 -13.63
N GLY A 54 -13.58 -11.54 -14.83
CA GLY A 54 -14.48 -12.09 -15.84
C GLY A 54 -15.55 -11.10 -16.27
N ASN A 55 -16.77 -11.62 -16.50
CA ASN A 55 -17.96 -10.83 -16.79
C ASN A 55 -18.77 -10.49 -15.52
N ASP A 56 -18.21 -10.70 -14.34
CA ASP A 56 -18.85 -10.39 -13.07
C ASP A 56 -18.85 -8.87 -12.84
N THR A 57 -19.98 -8.24 -13.19
CA THR A 57 -20.19 -6.80 -13.01
C THR A 57 -20.18 -6.43 -11.53
N THR A 58 -20.63 -7.32 -10.65
CA THR A 58 -20.72 -7.07 -9.21
C THR A 58 -19.32 -6.97 -8.60
N VAL A 59 -18.40 -7.86 -8.98
CA VAL A 59 -16.98 -7.79 -8.55
C VAL A 59 -16.30 -6.53 -9.07
N LYS A 60 -16.58 -6.10 -10.31
CA LYS A 60 -16.06 -4.82 -10.84
C LYS A 60 -16.61 -3.63 -10.07
N CYS A 61 -17.91 -3.61 -9.78
CA CYS A 61 -18.56 -2.58 -8.98
C CYS A 61 -18.08 -2.57 -7.53
N PHE A 62 -17.66 -3.71 -6.98
CA PHE A 62 -17.02 -3.77 -5.67
C PHE A 62 -15.72 -2.96 -5.64
N PHE A 63 -14.84 -3.11 -6.64
CA PHE A 63 -13.62 -2.31 -6.70
C PHE A 63 -13.91 -0.83 -6.88
N LYS A 64 -14.88 -0.47 -7.74
CA LYS A 64 -15.36 0.92 -7.87
C LYS A 64 -15.78 1.48 -6.51
N CYS A 65 -16.63 0.76 -5.77
CA CYS A 65 -17.11 1.19 -4.46
C CYS A 65 -15.97 1.44 -3.46
N VAL A 66 -14.97 0.54 -3.42
CA VAL A 66 -13.82 0.71 -2.52
C VAL A 66 -13.02 1.96 -2.89
N LEU A 67 -12.73 2.15 -4.18
CA LEU A 67 -11.98 3.31 -4.69
C LEU A 67 -12.74 4.63 -4.51
N GLU A 68 -14.07 4.62 -4.58
CA GLU A 68 -14.88 5.80 -4.28
C GLU A 68 -14.82 6.16 -2.79
N LYS A 69 -14.96 5.17 -1.91
CA LYS A 69 -14.93 5.40 -0.46
C LYS A 69 -13.54 5.75 0.08
N ASP A 70 -12.47 5.33 -0.60
CA ASP A 70 -11.10 5.70 -0.24
C ASP A 70 -10.62 7.01 -0.89
N GLY A 71 -11.44 7.61 -1.77
CA GLY A 71 -11.14 8.87 -2.45
C GLY A 71 -10.18 8.73 -3.64
N THR A 72 -9.81 7.51 -4.03
CA THR A 72 -9.01 7.25 -5.23
C THR A 72 -9.82 7.44 -6.50
N MET A 73 -11.14 7.30 -6.44
CA MET A 73 -12.04 7.49 -7.58
C MET A 73 -13.17 8.46 -7.23
N THR A 74 -13.48 9.37 -8.15
CA THR A 74 -14.69 10.19 -8.05
C THR A 74 -15.92 9.38 -8.48
N THR A 75 -17.12 9.86 -8.12
CA THR A 75 -18.38 9.21 -8.55
C THR A 75 -18.61 9.24 -10.06
N THR A 76 -17.95 10.15 -10.77
CA THR A 76 -17.95 10.25 -12.24
C THR A 76 -16.91 9.33 -12.90
N GLY A 77 -16.05 8.69 -12.09
CA GLY A 77 -15.07 7.71 -12.54
C GLY A 77 -13.67 8.25 -12.82
N GLU A 78 -13.35 9.45 -12.33
CA GLU A 78 -12.00 10.03 -12.44
C GLU A 78 -11.10 9.46 -11.34
N LEU A 79 -9.87 9.08 -11.68
CA LEU A 79 -8.92 8.49 -10.72
C LEU A 79 -7.90 9.52 -10.23
N ASN A 80 -7.73 9.61 -8.91
CA ASN A 80 -6.61 10.29 -8.26
C ASN A 80 -5.52 9.27 -7.89
N LEU A 81 -4.58 9.04 -8.81
CA LEU A 81 -3.48 8.09 -8.62
C LEU A 81 -2.24 8.71 -7.94
N MET A 82 -2.30 9.99 -7.55
CA MET A 82 -1.16 10.69 -6.94
C MET A 82 -0.57 9.95 -5.73
N PRO A 83 -1.39 9.44 -4.78
CA PRO A 83 -0.85 8.68 -3.65
C PRO A 83 -0.13 7.38 -4.05
N PHE A 84 -0.53 6.76 -5.17
CA PHE A 84 0.16 5.57 -5.69
C PHE A 84 1.48 5.94 -6.35
N ARG A 85 1.52 7.07 -7.07
CA ARG A 85 2.74 7.60 -7.68
C ARG A 85 3.81 7.87 -6.62
N ASP A 86 3.46 8.53 -5.53
CA ASP A 86 4.41 8.87 -4.46
C ASP A 86 4.95 7.62 -3.79
N ARG A 87 4.09 6.61 -3.56
CA ARG A 87 4.53 5.29 -3.07
C ARG A 87 5.47 4.59 -4.05
N LEU A 88 5.20 4.66 -5.36
CA LEU A 88 6.09 4.08 -6.36
C LEU A 88 7.46 4.77 -6.39
N VAL A 89 7.50 6.10 -6.31
CA VAL A 89 8.77 6.85 -6.24
C VAL A 89 9.56 6.44 -5.00
N LYS A 90 8.92 6.44 -3.82
CA LYS A 90 9.53 6.00 -2.57
C LYS A 90 10.02 4.54 -2.65
N ALA A 91 9.25 3.66 -3.29
CA ALA A 91 9.63 2.26 -3.48
C ALA A 91 10.90 2.15 -4.35
N THR A 92 10.96 2.90 -5.45
CA THR A 92 12.14 2.94 -6.33
C THR A 92 13.37 3.46 -5.57
N GLU A 93 13.24 4.57 -4.83
CA GLU A 93 14.34 5.11 -4.03
C GLU A 93 14.87 4.10 -2.99
N MET A 94 13.98 3.34 -2.36
CA MET A 94 14.36 2.28 -1.43
C MET A 94 15.07 1.12 -2.13
N MET A 95 14.62 0.73 -3.33
CA MET A 95 15.29 -0.33 -4.11
C MET A 95 16.69 0.11 -4.56
N ASP A 96 16.84 1.37 -5.00
CA ASP A 96 18.12 1.94 -5.38
C ASP A 96 19.09 1.90 -4.19
N ALA A 97 18.62 2.28 -2.99
CA ALA A 97 19.41 2.19 -1.76
C ALA A 97 19.82 0.74 -1.43
N CYS A 98 18.91 -0.24 -1.59
CA CYS A 98 19.25 -1.65 -1.38
C CYS A 98 20.26 -2.18 -2.40
N SER A 99 20.22 -1.69 -3.64
CA SER A 99 21.16 -2.08 -4.70
C SER A 99 22.58 -1.54 -4.49
N ALA A 100 22.72 -0.46 -3.72
CA ALA A 100 24.00 0.19 -3.44
C ALA A 100 24.77 -0.44 -2.26
N LEU A 101 24.21 -1.48 -1.63
CA LEU A 101 24.84 -2.16 -0.50
C LEU A 101 26.18 -2.79 -0.89
N LYS A 102 27.08 -2.82 0.09
CA LYS A 102 28.38 -3.50 -0.01
C LYS A 102 28.53 -4.44 1.19
N ALA A 103 29.19 -5.56 0.99
CA ALA A 103 29.50 -6.52 2.05
C ALA A 103 30.83 -7.23 1.76
N GLU A 104 31.40 -7.87 2.77
CA GLU A 104 32.69 -8.57 2.67
C GLU A 104 32.63 -9.81 1.79
N THR A 105 31.48 -10.52 1.79
CA THR A 105 31.26 -11.70 0.95
C THR A 105 30.01 -11.56 0.07
N PRO A 106 29.93 -12.29 -1.05
CA PRO A 106 28.70 -12.36 -1.85
C PRO A 106 27.49 -12.88 -1.07
N CYS A 107 27.71 -13.80 -0.11
CA CYS A 107 26.64 -14.34 0.74
C CYS A 107 26.06 -13.26 1.66
N ASP A 108 26.93 -12.45 2.28
CA ASP A 108 26.49 -11.34 3.15
C ASP A 108 25.79 -10.25 2.34
N LEU A 109 26.27 -9.96 1.13
CA LEU A 109 25.62 -9.00 0.23
C LEU A 109 24.19 -9.45 -0.11
N ALA A 110 24.01 -10.73 -0.44
CA ALA A 110 22.69 -11.29 -0.76
C ALA A 110 21.73 -11.23 0.44
N PHE A 111 22.21 -11.62 1.63
CA PHE A 111 21.39 -11.57 2.85
C PHE A 111 21.03 -10.13 3.24
N ASN A 112 21.98 -9.19 3.14
CA ASN A 112 21.76 -7.77 3.43
C ASN A 112 20.79 -7.14 2.43
N ALA A 113 20.93 -7.44 1.14
CA ALA A 113 20.01 -6.98 0.10
C ALA A 113 18.58 -7.48 0.35
N MET A 114 18.40 -8.77 0.64
CA MET A 114 17.07 -9.33 0.95
C MET A 114 16.46 -8.74 2.22
N THR A 115 17.27 -8.48 3.24
CA THR A 115 16.83 -7.83 4.48
C THR A 115 16.40 -6.38 4.22
N CYS A 116 17.18 -5.65 3.40
CA CYS A 116 16.85 -4.29 2.99
C CYS A 116 15.53 -4.24 2.20
N ILE A 117 15.38 -5.10 1.20
CA ILE A 117 14.18 -5.18 0.36
C ILE A 117 12.95 -5.49 1.21
N ARG A 118 13.04 -6.46 2.14
CA ARG A 118 11.95 -6.76 3.07
C ARG A 118 11.56 -5.55 3.92
N ASN A 119 12.54 -4.84 4.47
CA ASN A 119 12.28 -3.63 5.26
C ASN A 119 11.66 -2.51 4.42
N ALA A 120 12.11 -2.35 3.17
CA ALA A 120 11.53 -1.40 2.23
C ALA A 120 10.06 -1.71 1.95
N PHE A 121 9.70 -2.97 1.66
CA PHE A 121 8.31 -3.37 1.47
C PHE A 121 7.44 -3.09 2.71
N MET A 122 7.91 -3.43 3.90
CA MET A 122 7.19 -3.12 5.15
C MET A 122 7.08 -1.61 5.46
N SER A 123 7.87 -0.77 4.78
CA SER A 123 7.85 0.70 4.96
C SER A 123 6.95 1.41 3.92
N LEU A 124 6.34 0.64 3.01
CA LEU A 124 5.40 1.10 1.97
C LEU A 124 3.95 0.69 2.26
N GLU A 125 3.75 -0.30 3.14
CA GLU A 125 2.45 -0.76 3.66
C GLU A 125 1.89 0.22 4.70
#